data_AF-Q6MPC4-F1
#
_entry.id   AF-Q6MPC4-F1
#
_cell.length_a   1.000
_cell.length_b   1.000
_cell.length_c   1.000
_cell.angle_alpha   90.00
_cell.angle_beta   90.00
_cell.angle_gamma   90.00
#
_symmetry.space_group_name_H-M   'P 1'
#
loop_
_entity.id
_entity.type
_entity.pdbx_description
1 polymer ?
#
loop_
_entity_poly.entity_id
_entity_poly.type
_entity_poly.pdbx_seq_one_letter_code
_entity_poly.pdbx_strand_id
1 'polypeptide(L)'
;MSEASMKSVLSALLILVSSTAVANPVINQLTERREQIRPWVSLCRENPWQGTFSSTKTHCDHGDLMIFAGLSCMAATLAGDSVTSEARCRDIELSQGHDGRWWRGPMHVDTDFEGSSFSRDQFRGIVAYMISYGLLTREPEKNEKARRAMMSWLKYLEQEKGNNMCDDGKGMFSSCHMRGSTLNLTYLVLSALGMESDAKRTLGEDSRLWKKIYGARADHKSLLNELEILFAEKGYPLHLKASSVLFHRLLGYYQHSATAKSRIRHTVKALERKDPGNPLFEFLDKGSSPEVIAKVLQRCPVQAPTGPNDHTDWQWQRDSSEQTWKRANGWDCIYMLNLLIAHQNKKLTWVW
;
A
#
# COMPACT_ATOMS: atom_id res chain seq x y z
N MET A 1 57.05 16.98 -6.01
CA MET A 1 55.90 17.46 -5.20
C MET A 1 55.49 16.33 -4.28
N SER A 2 55.50 16.54 -2.96
CA SER A 2 55.28 15.48 -1.98
C SER A 2 53.79 15.14 -1.82
N GLU A 3 53.49 13.87 -1.58
CA GLU A 3 52.16 13.32 -1.29
C GLU A 3 51.41 14.05 -0.16
N ALA A 4 52.16 14.70 0.73
CA ALA A 4 51.62 15.50 1.83
C ALA A 4 50.95 16.80 1.37
N SER A 5 51.36 17.38 0.23
CA SER A 5 50.82 18.66 -0.25
C SER A 5 49.49 18.52 -1.01
N MET A 6 49.20 17.33 -1.54
CA MET A 6 47.94 17.06 -2.27
C MET A 6 46.74 16.81 -1.33
N LYS A 7 46.99 16.34 -0.10
CA LYS A 7 45.93 16.11 0.91
C LYS A 7 45.39 17.41 1.51
N SER A 8 46.21 18.44 1.70
CA SER A 8 45.74 19.74 2.22
C SER A 8 44.90 20.54 1.22
N VAL A 9 45.11 20.37 -0.09
CA VAL A 9 44.29 21.06 -1.11
C VAL A 9 42.92 20.36 -1.28
N LEU A 10 42.87 19.03 -1.17
CA LEU A 10 41.62 18.27 -1.21
C LEU A 10 40.73 18.49 0.03
N SER A 11 41.31 18.74 1.21
CA SER A 11 40.54 19.13 2.40
C SER A 11 40.02 20.56 2.37
N ALA A 12 40.63 21.47 1.59
CA ALA A 12 40.17 22.85 1.44
C ALA A 12 39.13 23.04 0.31
N LEU A 13 39.06 22.09 -0.64
CA LEU A 13 38.04 22.08 -1.70
C LEU A 13 36.77 21.30 -1.35
N LEU A 14 36.62 20.83 -0.10
CA LEU A 14 35.31 20.57 0.51
C LEU A 14 34.73 21.90 1.02
N ILE A 15 34.65 22.89 0.12
CA ILE A 15 33.74 24.01 0.33
C ILE A 15 32.36 23.38 0.40
N LEU A 16 31.82 23.40 1.62
CA LEU A 16 30.43 23.16 1.97
C LEU A 16 29.56 23.94 0.98
N VAL A 17 29.23 23.30 -0.14
CA VAL A 17 27.97 23.56 -0.82
C VAL A 17 26.92 22.94 0.10
N SER A 18 26.72 23.58 1.24
CA SER A 18 25.50 23.49 2.01
C SER A 18 24.45 24.09 1.10
N SER A 19 23.99 23.29 0.15
CA SER A 19 22.81 23.54 -0.64
C SER A 19 21.71 23.74 0.38
N THR A 20 21.43 25.00 0.70
CA THR A 20 20.20 25.43 1.34
C THR A 20 19.11 25.08 0.35
N ALA A 21 18.69 23.81 0.37
CA ALA A 21 17.62 23.32 -0.46
C ALA A 21 16.45 24.25 -0.18
N VAL A 22 16.13 25.11 -1.14
CA VAL A 22 15.06 26.09 -1.01
C VAL A 22 13.82 25.30 -0.65
N ALA A 23 13.32 25.53 0.57
CA ALA A 23 12.21 24.76 1.09
C ALA A 23 11.04 24.89 0.12
N ASN A 24 10.58 23.76 -0.42
CA ASN A 24 9.46 23.76 -1.35
C ASN A 24 8.19 24.10 -0.56
N PRO A 25 7.56 25.27 -0.77
CA PRO A 25 6.43 25.72 0.05
C PRO A 25 5.24 24.76 -0.04
N VAL A 26 5.06 24.07 -1.17
CA VAL A 26 4.01 23.04 -1.35
C VAL A 26 4.28 21.84 -0.45
N ILE A 27 5.53 21.39 -0.36
CA ILE A 27 5.90 20.27 0.52
C ILE A 27 5.68 20.64 1.99
N ASN A 28 6.02 21.87 2.37
CA ASN A 28 5.79 22.35 3.74
C ASN A 28 4.29 22.35 4.06
N GLN A 29 3.44 22.87 3.17
CA GLN A 29 1.99 22.88 3.36
C GLN A 29 1.41 21.46 3.50
N LEU A 30 1.82 20.53 2.64
CA LEU A 30 1.37 19.13 2.70
C LEU A 30 1.82 18.44 4.00
N THR A 31 3.07 18.72 4.41
CA THR A 31 3.66 18.17 5.65
C THR A 31 2.93 18.72 6.87
N GLU A 32 2.74 20.03 6.94
CA GLU A 32 2.00 20.69 8.01
C GLU A 32 0.58 20.13 8.14
N ARG A 33 -0.14 19.98 7.01
CA ARG A 33 -1.47 19.36 7.03
C ARG A 33 -1.44 17.95 7.57
N ARG A 34 -0.45 17.13 7.20
CA ARG A 34 -0.29 15.76 7.70
C ARG A 34 -0.08 15.75 9.21
N GLU A 35 0.78 16.64 9.72
CA GLU A 35 1.06 16.75 11.15
C GLU A 35 -0.11 17.34 11.96
N GLN A 36 -0.97 18.16 11.36
CA GLN A 36 -2.23 18.61 11.98
C GLN A 36 -3.26 17.49 12.10
N ILE A 37 -3.26 16.55 11.15
CA ILE A 37 -4.19 15.41 11.10
C ILE A 37 -3.77 14.33 12.09
N ARG A 38 -2.47 14.02 12.13
CA ARG A 38 -1.91 12.89 12.89
C ARG A 38 -2.41 12.73 14.34
N PRO A 39 -2.55 13.79 15.17
CA PRO A 39 -2.89 13.64 16.59
C PRO A 39 -4.29 13.07 16.85
N TRP A 40 -5.23 13.24 15.93
CA TRP A 40 -6.60 12.74 16.11
C TRP A 40 -6.91 11.49 15.30
N VAL A 41 -5.98 11.04 14.48
CA VAL A 41 -6.11 9.80 13.71
C VAL A 41 -5.73 8.63 14.61
N SER A 42 -6.72 7.84 15.02
CA SER A 42 -6.51 6.74 15.98
C SER A 42 -5.75 5.55 15.39
N LEU A 43 -4.87 4.97 16.21
CA LEU A 43 -4.32 3.63 16.03
C LEU A 43 -5.12 2.66 16.91
N CYS A 44 -5.44 1.48 16.41
CA CYS A 44 -6.09 0.41 17.19
C CYS A 44 -5.14 -0.27 18.20
N ARG A 45 -4.30 0.52 18.89
CA ARG A 45 -3.23 0.05 19.78
C ARG A 45 -3.60 0.09 21.26
N GLU A 46 -4.46 1.02 21.64
CA GLU A 46 -4.85 1.20 23.03
C GLU A 46 -6.06 0.30 23.29
N ASN A 47 -5.77 -0.92 23.74
CA ASN A 47 -6.67 -1.85 24.43
C ASN A 47 -8.11 -1.96 23.87
N PRO A 48 -8.51 -3.09 23.24
CA PRO A 48 -9.89 -3.27 22.76
C PRO A 48 -10.99 -3.16 23.84
N TRP A 49 -10.61 -3.01 25.13
CA TRP A 49 -11.51 -2.98 26.28
C TRP A 49 -11.44 -1.73 27.17
N GLN A 50 -10.62 -0.72 26.86
CA GLN A 50 -10.49 0.49 27.70
C GLN A 50 -10.64 1.79 26.91
N GLY A 51 -11.88 2.19 26.64
CA GLY A 51 -12.20 3.54 26.14
C GLY A 51 -13.52 3.59 25.39
N THR A 52 -14.42 4.47 25.81
CA THR A 52 -15.80 4.62 25.33
C THR A 52 -15.92 4.64 23.80
N PHE A 53 -16.66 3.65 23.30
CA PHE A 53 -16.87 3.31 21.90
C PHE A 53 -17.86 4.26 21.18
N SER A 54 -17.52 4.65 19.94
CA SER A 54 -18.48 5.23 18.98
C SER A 54 -19.32 4.11 18.34
N SER A 55 -20.62 4.35 18.26
CA SER A 55 -21.69 3.35 18.15
C SER A 55 -21.98 2.84 16.73
N THR A 56 -21.03 2.86 15.79
CA THR A 56 -21.28 2.25 14.47
C THR A 56 -20.25 1.23 13.97
N LYS A 57 -19.11 1.07 14.65
CA LYS A 57 -18.27 -0.14 14.62
C LYS A 57 -17.48 -0.23 15.93
N THR A 58 -18.13 -0.74 16.99
CA THR A 58 -17.70 -0.61 18.39
C THR A 58 -16.40 -1.32 18.78
N HIS A 59 -15.56 -1.87 17.89
CA HIS A 59 -14.48 -2.79 18.31
C HIS A 59 -13.19 -2.74 17.48
N CYS A 60 -12.70 -1.57 17.04
CA CYS A 60 -11.50 -1.53 16.20
C CYS A 60 -11.58 -2.63 15.12
N ASP A 61 -12.71 -2.68 14.42
CA ASP A 61 -13.01 -3.76 13.50
C ASP A 61 -11.89 -3.81 12.45
N HIS A 62 -10.98 -4.78 12.60
CA HIS A 62 -9.81 -4.93 11.75
C HIS A 62 -10.18 -5.43 10.34
N GLY A 63 -11.47 -5.42 9.98
CA GLY A 63 -12.04 -5.89 8.73
C GLY A 63 -11.17 -5.62 7.50
N ASP A 64 -10.75 -4.37 7.28
CA ASP A 64 -9.86 -3.95 6.18
C ASP A 64 -8.54 -3.33 6.67
N LEU A 65 -8.16 -3.53 7.94
CA LEU A 65 -6.95 -2.93 8.51
C LEU A 65 -5.71 -3.25 7.66
N MET A 66 -5.56 -4.51 7.23
CA MET A 66 -4.38 -4.95 6.47
C MET A 66 -4.15 -4.18 5.16
N ILE A 67 -5.19 -3.98 4.33
CA ILE A 67 -5.01 -3.24 3.08
C ILE A 67 -4.58 -1.80 3.37
N PHE A 68 -5.20 -1.18 4.36
CA PHE A 68 -5.02 0.22 4.70
C PHE A 68 -3.70 0.52 5.41
N ALA A 69 -3.31 -0.34 6.35
CA ALA A 69 -2.01 -0.27 6.99
C ALA A 69 -0.89 -0.47 5.95
N GLY A 70 -1.04 -1.42 5.02
CA GLY A 70 -0.03 -1.66 3.98
C GLY A 70 0.12 -0.48 3.02
N LEU A 71 -1.00 0.08 2.53
CA LEU A 71 -0.97 1.26 1.66
C LEU A 71 -0.36 2.48 2.36
N SER A 72 -0.70 2.71 3.64
CA SER A 72 -0.16 3.80 4.44
C SER A 72 1.34 3.62 4.71
N CYS A 73 1.76 2.40 5.06
CA CYS A 73 3.15 1.99 5.21
C CYS A 73 3.96 2.33 3.95
N MET A 74 3.47 1.91 2.77
CA MET A 74 4.14 2.17 1.48
C MET A 74 4.23 3.66 1.16
N ALA A 75 3.13 4.41 1.26
CA ALA A 75 3.12 5.84 0.97
C ALA A 75 4.05 6.61 1.94
N ALA A 76 4.04 6.26 3.22
CA ALA A 76 4.90 6.86 4.23
C ALA A 76 6.39 6.61 3.96
N THR A 77 6.77 5.39 3.60
CA THR A 77 8.15 5.06 3.20
C THR A 77 8.58 5.88 1.97
N LEU A 78 7.72 5.99 0.96
CA LEU A 78 7.97 6.85 -0.21
C LEU A 78 8.18 8.32 0.18
N ALA A 79 7.39 8.83 1.12
CA ALA A 79 7.48 10.22 1.59
C ALA A 79 8.69 10.46 2.52
N GLY A 80 9.20 9.43 3.19
CA GLY A 80 10.14 9.56 4.30
C GLY A 80 9.47 9.91 5.64
N ASP A 81 8.20 9.55 5.81
CA ASP A 81 7.44 9.71 7.06
C ASP A 81 7.69 8.51 7.98
N SER A 82 8.78 8.56 8.76
CA SER A 82 9.19 7.46 9.64
C SER A 82 8.10 7.06 10.62
N VAL A 83 7.44 8.02 11.26
CA VAL A 83 6.38 7.77 12.26
C VAL A 83 5.23 6.96 11.68
N THR A 84 4.70 7.37 10.52
CA THR A 84 3.61 6.59 9.88
C THR A 84 4.10 5.26 9.36
N SER A 85 5.27 5.21 8.74
CA SER A 85 5.81 3.98 8.17
C SER A 85 6.05 2.93 9.26
N GLU A 86 6.74 3.27 10.34
CA GLU A 86 6.98 2.37 11.47
C GLU A 86 5.68 1.90 12.10
N ALA A 87 4.72 2.81 12.31
CA ALA A 87 3.44 2.43 12.89
C ALA A 87 2.68 1.44 12.00
N ARG A 88 2.51 1.77 10.72
CA ARG A 88 1.62 1.04 9.82
C ARG A 88 2.25 -0.22 9.24
N CYS A 89 3.57 -0.23 8.99
CA CYS A 89 4.26 -1.44 8.60
C CYS A 89 4.29 -2.46 9.76
N ARG A 90 4.42 -1.99 11.02
CA ARG A 90 4.34 -2.86 12.20
C ARG A 90 2.99 -3.54 12.34
N ASP A 91 1.88 -2.85 12.03
CA ASP A 91 0.56 -3.48 12.06
C ASP A 91 0.46 -4.65 11.07
N ILE A 92 1.09 -4.54 9.89
CA ILE A 92 1.19 -5.65 8.94
C ILE A 92 2.01 -6.77 9.55
N GLU A 93 3.23 -6.49 10.02
CA GLU A 93 4.13 -7.49 10.59
C GLU A 93 3.51 -8.30 11.72
N LEU A 94 2.83 -7.62 12.64
CA LEU A 94 2.15 -8.25 13.77
C LEU A 94 0.89 -9.02 13.37
N SER A 95 0.49 -8.97 12.09
CA SER A 95 -0.65 -9.73 11.56
C SER A 95 -0.23 -11.06 10.92
N GLN A 96 1.06 -11.43 10.96
CA GLN A 96 1.49 -12.78 10.57
C GLN A 96 1.52 -13.71 11.78
N GLY A 97 0.84 -14.85 11.68
CA GLY A 97 0.93 -15.93 12.66
C GLY A 97 2.27 -16.64 12.59
N HIS A 98 2.56 -17.42 13.63
CA HIS A 98 3.78 -18.22 13.73
C HIS A 98 3.86 -19.32 12.66
N ASP A 99 2.72 -19.75 12.12
CA ASP A 99 2.57 -20.69 11.01
C ASP A 99 2.82 -20.06 9.62
N GLY A 100 3.02 -18.73 9.55
CA GLY A 100 3.19 -17.98 8.31
C GLY A 100 1.88 -17.46 7.69
N ARG A 101 0.73 -17.78 8.28
CA ARG A 101 -0.59 -17.28 7.86
C ARG A 101 -0.70 -15.78 8.10
N TRP A 102 -1.41 -15.08 7.21
CA TRP A 102 -1.81 -13.70 7.46
C TRP A 102 -3.21 -13.62 8.04
N TRP A 103 -3.36 -12.68 8.97
CA TRP A 103 -4.61 -12.37 9.65
C TRP A 103 -5.10 -10.98 9.26
N ARG A 104 -6.38 -10.68 9.53
CA ARG A 104 -7.02 -9.40 9.18
C ARG A 104 -6.41 -8.21 9.92
N GLY A 105 -5.75 -8.48 11.02
CA GLY A 105 -5.03 -7.53 11.84
C GLY A 105 -4.39 -8.22 13.04
N PRO A 106 -3.55 -7.51 13.82
CA PRO A 106 -2.77 -8.12 14.90
C PRO A 106 -3.61 -8.78 15.99
N MET A 107 -4.78 -8.21 16.29
CA MET A 107 -5.67 -8.68 17.36
C MET A 107 -6.36 -10.03 17.05
N HIS A 108 -6.25 -10.52 15.82
CA HIS A 108 -6.84 -11.80 15.42
C HIS A 108 -5.82 -12.93 15.32
N VAL A 109 -4.52 -12.60 15.40
CA VAL A 109 -3.46 -13.60 15.26
C VAL A 109 -3.60 -14.67 16.35
N ASP A 110 -3.68 -15.92 15.91
CA ASP A 110 -3.74 -17.11 16.76
C ASP A 110 -4.94 -17.09 17.75
N THR A 111 -6.04 -16.46 17.36
CA THR A 111 -7.31 -16.45 18.11
C THR A 111 -8.39 -17.30 17.44
N ASP A 112 -9.40 -17.72 18.21
CA ASP A 112 -10.60 -18.42 17.72
C ASP A 112 -11.58 -17.45 17.04
N PHE A 113 -11.11 -16.70 16.04
CA PHE A 113 -11.93 -15.73 15.31
C PHE A 113 -12.97 -16.45 14.42
N GLU A 114 -14.26 -16.20 14.65
CA GLU A 114 -15.38 -16.85 13.95
C GLU A 114 -15.58 -16.38 12.48
N GLY A 115 -14.61 -15.71 11.87
CA GLY A 115 -14.65 -15.24 10.49
C GLY A 115 -13.41 -15.64 9.70
N SER A 116 -13.39 -15.35 8.38
CA SER A 116 -12.20 -15.63 7.58
C SER A 116 -11.01 -14.81 8.09
N SER A 117 -9.91 -15.44 8.47
CA SER A 117 -8.71 -14.70 8.89
C SER A 117 -8.17 -13.72 7.87
N PHE A 118 -8.46 -13.88 6.58
CA PHE A 118 -7.85 -13.08 5.53
C PHE A 118 -8.73 -12.98 4.29
N SER A 119 -8.44 -12.02 3.42
CA SER A 119 -9.12 -11.85 2.15
C SER A 119 -8.15 -11.49 1.02
N ARG A 120 -8.62 -11.66 -0.21
CA ARG A 120 -7.86 -11.26 -1.40
C ARG A 120 -7.66 -9.74 -1.51
N ASP A 121 -8.53 -8.95 -0.90
CA ASP A 121 -8.38 -7.50 -0.89
C ASP A 121 -7.32 -7.09 0.13
N GLN A 122 -7.30 -7.74 1.30
CA GLN A 122 -6.28 -7.55 2.32
C GLN A 122 -4.87 -7.96 1.85
N PHE A 123 -4.76 -8.92 0.93
CA PHE A 123 -3.48 -9.27 0.29
C PHE A 123 -2.76 -8.06 -0.33
N ARG A 124 -3.52 -7.04 -0.78
CA ARG A 124 -2.93 -5.80 -1.30
C ARG A 124 -2.11 -5.05 -0.24
N GLY A 125 -2.47 -5.19 1.03
CA GLY A 125 -1.68 -4.71 2.15
C GLY A 125 -0.31 -5.38 2.23
N ILE A 126 -0.25 -6.69 2.02
CA ILE A 126 1.00 -7.45 1.95
C ILE A 126 1.83 -6.98 0.76
N VAL A 127 1.25 -6.82 -0.43
CA VAL A 127 1.96 -6.29 -1.61
C VAL A 127 2.57 -4.92 -1.31
N ALA A 128 1.80 -4.02 -0.71
CA ALA A 128 2.28 -2.69 -0.33
C ALA A 128 3.40 -2.74 0.73
N TYR A 129 3.29 -3.63 1.71
CA TYR A 129 4.36 -3.89 2.69
C TYR A 129 5.64 -4.43 2.03
N MET A 130 5.52 -5.37 1.08
CA MET A 130 6.67 -5.90 0.34
C MET A 130 7.31 -4.83 -0.54
N ILE A 131 6.54 -3.93 -1.14
CA ILE A 131 7.10 -2.77 -1.85
C ILE A 131 7.82 -1.85 -0.85
N SER A 132 7.18 -1.52 0.27
CA SER A 132 7.73 -0.63 1.30
C SER A 132 9.06 -1.13 1.86
N TYR A 133 9.06 -2.31 2.48
CA TYR A 133 10.21 -2.85 3.19
C TYR A 133 11.08 -3.73 2.32
N GLY A 134 10.55 -4.37 1.27
CA GLY A 134 11.35 -5.17 0.35
C GLY A 134 12.02 -4.35 -0.76
N LEU A 135 11.42 -3.27 -1.25
CA LEU A 135 11.94 -2.56 -2.42
C LEU A 135 12.41 -1.14 -2.12
N LEU A 136 11.65 -0.39 -1.31
CA LEU A 136 11.86 1.05 -1.15
C LEU A 136 12.79 1.41 0.01
N THR A 137 12.80 0.63 1.08
CA THR A 137 13.70 0.88 2.22
C THR A 137 15.15 0.62 1.85
N ARG A 138 16.05 1.36 2.51
CA ARG A 138 17.51 1.14 2.45
C ARG A 138 18.03 0.34 3.64
N GLU A 139 17.15 -0.03 4.56
CA GLU A 139 17.51 -0.76 5.78
C GLU A 139 17.51 -2.28 5.50
N PRO A 140 18.68 -2.95 5.49
CA PRO A 140 18.78 -4.36 5.12
C PRO A 140 17.95 -5.28 6.02
N GLU A 141 17.82 -4.94 7.30
CA GLU A 141 17.04 -5.71 8.26
C GLU A 141 15.53 -5.71 7.93
N LYS A 142 14.99 -4.57 7.53
CA LYS A 142 13.59 -4.44 7.10
C LYS A 142 13.34 -5.19 5.79
N ASN A 143 14.30 -5.12 4.86
CA ASN A 143 14.29 -5.90 3.62
C ASN A 143 14.20 -7.39 3.89
N GLU A 144 15.15 -7.90 4.66
CA GLU A 144 15.23 -9.31 4.98
C GLU A 144 14.01 -9.79 5.78
N LYS A 145 13.47 -8.95 6.68
CA LYS A 145 12.21 -9.24 7.39
C LYS A 145 11.03 -9.41 6.43
N ALA A 146 10.87 -8.51 5.47
CA ALA A 146 9.81 -8.62 4.46
C ALA A 146 9.98 -9.89 3.60
N ARG A 147 11.22 -10.20 3.18
CA ARG A 147 11.54 -11.44 2.44
C ARG A 147 11.13 -12.69 3.22
N ARG A 148 11.52 -12.79 4.50
CA ARG A 148 11.14 -13.92 5.35
C ARG A 148 9.64 -14.04 5.53
N ALA A 149 8.96 -12.93 5.77
CA ALA A 149 7.49 -12.91 5.91
C ALA A 149 6.80 -13.44 4.63
N MET A 150 7.28 -13.03 3.45
CA MET A 150 6.77 -13.54 2.17
C MET A 150 7.00 -15.05 2.01
N MET A 151 8.21 -15.54 2.31
CA MET A 151 8.53 -16.97 2.18
C MET A 151 7.75 -17.82 3.18
N SER A 152 7.60 -17.35 4.42
CA SER A 152 6.79 -18.00 5.44
C SER A 152 5.34 -18.18 4.96
N TRP A 153 4.76 -17.14 4.35
CA TRP A 153 3.42 -17.21 3.80
C TRP A 153 3.29 -18.15 2.60
N LEU A 154 4.25 -18.12 1.66
CA LEU A 154 4.22 -19.06 0.53
C LEU A 154 4.30 -20.51 1.00
N LYS A 155 5.13 -20.78 2.03
CA LYS A 155 5.23 -22.10 2.64
C LYS A 155 3.91 -22.53 3.28
N TYR A 156 3.27 -21.66 4.07
CA TYR A 156 1.93 -21.88 4.62
C TYR A 156 0.91 -22.26 3.54
N LEU A 157 0.85 -21.45 2.46
CA LEU A 157 -0.11 -21.68 1.38
C LEU A 157 0.08 -23.02 0.66
N GLU A 158 1.32 -23.49 0.54
CA GLU A 158 1.64 -24.77 -0.11
C GLU A 158 1.33 -25.95 0.80
N GLN A 159 1.77 -25.88 2.07
CA GLN A 159 1.65 -26.98 3.02
C GLN A 159 0.21 -27.20 3.47
N GLU A 160 -0.48 -26.12 3.82
CA GLU A 160 -1.74 -26.24 4.57
C GLU A 160 -2.98 -26.05 3.70
N LYS A 161 -2.86 -25.34 2.56
CA LYS A 161 -4.05 -24.73 1.93
C LYS A 161 -4.12 -24.76 0.40
N GLY A 162 -3.13 -25.28 -0.31
CA GLY A 162 -3.15 -25.46 -1.77
C GLY A 162 -3.42 -24.20 -2.62
N ASN A 163 -3.08 -23.01 -2.08
CA ASN A 163 -3.39 -21.63 -2.54
C ASN A 163 -4.58 -20.88 -1.87
N ASN A 164 -5.17 -21.43 -0.83
CA ASN A 164 -6.21 -20.75 -0.05
C ASN A 164 -5.59 -19.88 1.06
N MET A 165 -5.92 -18.59 1.10
CA MET A 165 -5.28 -17.60 1.97
C MET A 165 -5.91 -17.48 3.37
N CYS A 166 -7.06 -18.11 3.60
CA CYS A 166 -7.75 -18.11 4.89
C CYS A 166 -8.14 -19.56 5.26
N ASP A 167 -8.19 -19.87 6.56
CA ASP A 167 -8.43 -21.23 7.06
C ASP A 167 -9.91 -21.49 7.41
N ASP A 168 -10.66 -20.44 7.74
CA ASP A 168 -11.88 -20.60 8.51
C ASP A 168 -13.12 -20.41 7.62
N GLY A 169 -13.87 -21.51 7.45
CA GLY A 169 -15.30 -21.44 7.19
C GLY A 169 -15.82 -22.44 6.17
N LYS A 170 -16.79 -23.24 6.62
CA LYS A 170 -17.67 -24.17 5.88
C LYS A 170 -18.53 -23.50 4.78
N GLY A 171 -18.13 -22.32 4.30
CA GLY A 171 -18.80 -21.54 3.27
C GLY A 171 -17.94 -21.47 2.01
N MET A 172 -18.57 -21.68 0.87
CA MET A 172 -18.01 -21.72 -0.48
C MET A 172 -17.48 -20.36 -0.97
N PHE A 173 -16.84 -19.56 -0.09
CA PHE A 173 -16.40 -18.22 -0.42
C PHE A 173 -15.12 -18.30 -1.25
N SER A 174 -15.34 -18.25 -2.56
CA SER A 174 -14.32 -18.12 -3.61
C SER A 174 -13.33 -16.96 -3.44
N SER A 175 -13.53 -16.11 -2.45
CA SER A 175 -12.74 -14.91 -2.14
C SER A 175 -11.39 -15.20 -1.50
N CYS A 176 -11.16 -16.36 -0.87
CA CYS A 176 -9.87 -16.66 -0.22
C CYS A 176 -8.84 -17.35 -1.12
N HIS A 177 -9.21 -17.83 -2.31
CA HIS A 177 -8.24 -18.42 -3.22
C HIS A 177 -7.40 -17.36 -3.93
N MET A 178 -6.10 -17.61 -4.04
CA MET A 178 -5.26 -16.88 -4.99
C MET A 178 -5.75 -17.15 -6.42
N ARG A 179 -6.18 -16.09 -7.09
CA ARG A 179 -6.63 -16.09 -8.50
C ARG A 179 -5.82 -15.09 -9.31
N GLY A 180 -6.02 -15.06 -10.63
CA GLY A 180 -5.26 -14.29 -11.63
C GLY A 180 -4.51 -13.06 -11.10
N SER A 181 -5.24 -12.02 -10.66
CA SER A 181 -4.61 -10.78 -10.19
C SER A 181 -3.71 -10.94 -8.96
N THR A 182 -4.07 -11.83 -8.03
CA THR A 182 -3.29 -12.12 -6.82
C THR A 182 -2.05 -12.91 -7.16
N LEU A 183 -2.18 -13.97 -7.97
CA LEU A 183 -1.03 -14.76 -8.44
C LEU A 183 -0.03 -13.90 -9.22
N ASN A 184 -0.54 -13.00 -10.07
CA ASN A 184 0.28 -12.10 -10.85
C ASN A 184 1.00 -11.07 -9.99
N LEU A 185 0.30 -10.42 -9.04
CA LEU A 185 0.94 -9.50 -8.09
C LEU A 185 1.98 -10.22 -7.23
N THR A 186 1.72 -11.45 -6.80
CA THR A 186 2.72 -12.28 -6.13
C THR A 186 3.95 -12.49 -7.01
N TYR A 187 3.78 -12.87 -8.28
CA TYR A 187 4.90 -13.03 -9.20
C TYR A 187 5.68 -11.72 -9.39
N LEU A 188 4.99 -10.58 -9.59
CA LEU A 188 5.64 -9.28 -9.77
C LEU A 188 6.44 -8.87 -8.53
N VAL A 189 5.92 -9.11 -7.32
CA VAL A 189 6.65 -8.87 -6.06
C VAL A 189 7.89 -9.76 -5.99
N LEU A 190 7.76 -11.06 -6.26
CA LEU A 190 8.90 -11.97 -6.21
C LEU A 190 9.97 -11.59 -7.24
N SER A 191 9.57 -11.21 -8.44
CA SER A 191 10.49 -10.78 -9.50
C SER A 191 11.21 -9.48 -9.12
N ALA A 192 10.47 -8.46 -8.68
CA ALA A 192 11.03 -7.18 -8.28
C ALA A 192 12.02 -7.29 -7.09
N LEU A 193 11.80 -8.26 -6.20
CA LEU A 193 12.66 -8.53 -5.06
C LEU A 193 13.79 -9.53 -5.36
N GLY A 194 13.89 -10.08 -6.57
CA GLY A 194 14.87 -11.13 -6.89
C GLY A 194 14.67 -12.41 -6.06
N MET A 195 13.42 -12.75 -5.75
CA MET A 195 13.02 -13.89 -4.90
C MET A 195 12.50 -15.09 -5.69
N GLU A 196 12.53 -15.06 -7.02
CA GLU A 196 11.99 -16.16 -7.84
C GLU A 196 12.65 -17.51 -7.52
N SER A 197 13.98 -17.54 -7.44
CA SER A 197 14.74 -18.75 -7.08
C SER A 197 14.48 -19.21 -5.65
N ASP A 198 14.32 -18.29 -4.70
CA ASP A 198 14.01 -18.59 -3.30
C ASP A 198 12.61 -19.17 -3.14
N ALA A 199 11.64 -18.61 -3.86
CA ALA A 199 10.28 -19.13 -3.90
C ALA A 199 10.25 -20.53 -4.54
N LYS A 200 10.92 -20.73 -5.68
CA LYS A 200 11.03 -22.04 -6.33
C LYS A 200 11.67 -23.09 -5.40
N ARG A 201 12.73 -22.72 -4.68
CA ARG A 201 13.40 -23.62 -3.73
C ARG A 201 12.53 -23.93 -2.51
N THR A 202 11.87 -22.92 -1.95
CA THR A 202 10.98 -23.05 -0.78
C THR A 202 9.78 -23.95 -1.08
N LEU A 203 9.17 -23.77 -2.24
CA LEU A 203 7.96 -24.50 -2.64
C LEU A 203 8.29 -25.87 -3.27
N GLY A 204 9.44 -26.00 -3.92
CA GLY A 204 9.81 -27.13 -4.75
C GLY A 204 9.43 -26.92 -6.22
N GLU A 205 10.24 -27.45 -7.14
CA GLU A 205 10.03 -27.24 -8.59
C GLU A 205 8.68 -27.78 -9.08
N ASP A 206 8.21 -28.86 -8.45
CA ASP A 206 6.96 -29.51 -8.79
C ASP A 206 5.73 -28.92 -8.09
N SER A 207 5.93 -27.95 -7.20
CA SER A 207 4.86 -27.31 -6.45
C SER A 207 3.75 -26.80 -7.37
N ARG A 208 2.52 -27.14 -7.00
CA ARG A 208 1.32 -26.67 -7.71
C ARG A 208 1.16 -25.16 -7.54
N LEU A 209 1.46 -24.62 -6.36
CA LEU A 209 1.41 -23.18 -6.12
C LEU A 209 2.48 -22.45 -6.95
N TRP A 210 3.72 -22.96 -6.97
CA TRP A 210 4.78 -22.35 -7.78
C TRP A 210 4.42 -22.32 -9.27
N LYS A 211 3.94 -23.45 -9.83
CA LYS A 211 3.48 -23.52 -11.23
C LYS A 211 2.37 -22.51 -11.52
N LYS A 212 1.44 -22.27 -10.58
CA LYS A 212 0.40 -21.23 -10.71
C LYS A 212 0.96 -19.81 -10.67
N ILE A 213 1.84 -19.51 -9.72
CA ILE A 213 2.47 -18.18 -9.58
C ILE A 213 3.30 -17.87 -10.82
N TYR A 214 4.18 -18.79 -11.22
CA TYR A 214 5.04 -18.62 -12.39
C TYR A 214 4.23 -18.55 -13.69
N GLY A 215 3.22 -19.41 -13.85
CA GLY A 215 2.31 -19.38 -15.00
C GLY A 215 1.53 -18.07 -15.14
N ALA A 216 1.22 -17.40 -14.02
CA ALA A 216 0.56 -16.09 -14.04
C ALA A 216 1.40 -14.99 -14.68
N ARG A 217 2.72 -15.19 -14.86
CA ARG A 217 3.59 -14.32 -15.69
C ARG A 217 3.08 -14.19 -17.14
N ALA A 218 2.43 -15.22 -17.69
CA ALA A 218 1.93 -15.15 -19.05
C ALA A 218 0.61 -14.36 -19.18
N ASP A 219 -0.15 -14.22 -18.08
CA ASP A 219 -1.50 -13.64 -18.07
C ASP A 219 -1.56 -12.19 -17.57
N HIS A 220 -0.52 -11.40 -17.83
CA HIS A 220 -0.59 -9.96 -17.50
C HIS A 220 -1.68 -9.20 -18.27
N LYS A 221 -2.35 -9.85 -19.24
CA LYS A 221 -3.39 -9.23 -20.06
C LYS A 221 -4.71 -9.04 -19.31
N SER A 222 -5.01 -9.82 -18.27
CA SER A 222 -6.30 -9.79 -17.56
C SER A 222 -6.41 -8.72 -16.46
N LEU A 223 -5.28 -8.19 -15.98
CA LEU A 223 -5.23 -7.51 -14.68
C LEU A 223 -5.76 -6.07 -14.68
N LEU A 224 -5.64 -5.39 -15.81
CA LEU A 224 -5.99 -3.99 -16.01
C LEU A 224 -6.94 -3.87 -17.20
N ASN A 225 -8.02 -4.66 -17.15
CA ASN A 225 -9.06 -4.62 -18.16
C ASN A 225 -9.95 -3.39 -17.92
N GLU A 226 -9.95 -2.47 -18.90
CA GLU A 226 -10.81 -1.28 -18.88
C GLU A 226 -12.30 -1.66 -18.72
N LEU A 227 -12.73 -2.80 -19.29
CA LEU A 227 -14.10 -3.28 -19.14
C LEU A 227 -14.47 -3.51 -17.67
N GLU A 228 -13.55 -4.03 -16.86
CA GLU A 228 -13.82 -4.25 -15.43
C GLU A 228 -14.06 -2.93 -14.69
N ILE A 229 -13.42 -1.82 -15.11
CA ILE A 229 -13.69 -0.49 -14.53
C ILE A 229 -15.04 0.04 -14.97
N LEU A 230 -15.41 -0.18 -16.24
CA LEU A 230 -16.69 0.28 -16.76
C LEU A 230 -17.86 -0.36 -16.02
N PHE A 231 -17.75 -1.65 -15.69
CA PHE A 231 -18.79 -2.40 -14.96
C PHE A 231 -18.64 -2.38 -13.44
N ALA A 232 -17.49 -1.99 -12.89
CA ALA A 232 -17.33 -1.83 -11.46
C ALA A 232 -18.22 -0.71 -10.90
N GLU A 233 -18.79 -0.98 -9.74
CA GLU A 233 -19.43 0.04 -8.91
C GLU A 233 -18.38 1.04 -8.42
N LYS A 234 -18.81 2.29 -8.22
CA LYS A 234 -17.96 3.32 -7.61
C LYS A 234 -17.61 2.95 -6.17
N GLY A 235 -16.59 3.63 -5.64
CA GLY A 235 -16.08 3.35 -4.30
C GLY A 235 -15.07 2.21 -4.28
N TYR A 236 -15.28 1.22 -3.40
CA TYR A 236 -14.23 0.26 -3.04
C TYR A 236 -13.66 -0.53 -4.23
N PRO A 237 -14.49 -1.08 -5.14
CA PRO A 237 -13.96 -1.83 -6.28
C PRO A 237 -13.00 -1.01 -7.15
N LEU A 238 -13.30 0.27 -7.38
CA LEU A 238 -12.41 1.17 -8.14
C LEU A 238 -11.13 1.48 -7.36
N HIS A 239 -11.21 1.64 -6.04
CA HIS A 239 -10.02 1.86 -5.20
C HIS A 239 -9.05 0.66 -5.23
N LEU A 240 -9.57 -0.57 -5.29
CA LEU A 240 -8.75 -1.76 -5.48
C LEU A 240 -8.01 -1.73 -6.83
N LYS A 241 -8.66 -1.25 -7.89
CA LYS A 241 -8.02 -1.07 -9.21
C LYS A 241 -6.97 0.05 -9.20
N ALA A 242 -7.26 1.18 -8.56
CA ALA A 242 -6.30 2.27 -8.38
C ALA A 242 -5.04 1.81 -7.63
N SER A 243 -5.22 1.04 -6.55
CA SER A 243 -4.11 0.43 -5.81
C SER A 243 -3.28 -0.53 -6.68
N SER A 244 -3.95 -1.37 -7.49
CA SER A 244 -3.27 -2.22 -8.48
C SER A 244 -2.40 -1.40 -9.44
N VAL A 245 -2.92 -0.30 -10.00
CA VAL A 245 -2.14 0.58 -10.90
C VAL A 245 -0.87 1.08 -10.20
N LEU A 246 -1.00 1.57 -8.96
CA LEU A 246 0.13 2.07 -8.20
C LEU A 246 1.19 0.98 -7.97
N PHE A 247 0.78 -0.24 -7.61
CA PHE A 247 1.71 -1.36 -7.44
C PHE A 247 2.46 -1.71 -8.74
N HIS A 248 1.76 -1.76 -9.88
CA HIS A 248 2.41 -2.06 -11.16
C HIS A 248 3.44 -1.00 -11.56
N ARG A 249 3.23 0.26 -11.14
CA ARG A 249 4.25 1.31 -11.31
C ARG A 249 5.45 1.08 -10.44
N LEU A 250 5.23 0.85 -9.14
CA LEU A 250 6.30 0.70 -8.17
C LEU A 250 7.13 -0.56 -8.38
N LEU A 251 6.52 -1.65 -8.86
CA LEU A 251 7.18 -2.90 -9.21
C LEU A 251 7.87 -2.87 -10.59
N GLY A 252 7.91 -1.71 -11.26
CA GLY A 252 8.59 -1.55 -12.56
C GLY A 252 7.90 -2.20 -13.76
N TYR A 253 6.75 -2.88 -13.57
CA TYR A 253 6.10 -3.65 -14.62
C TYR A 253 5.84 -2.85 -15.91
N TYR A 254 5.43 -1.59 -15.77
CA TYR A 254 5.13 -0.72 -16.91
C TYR A 254 6.34 -0.36 -17.78
N GLN A 255 7.56 -0.52 -17.25
CA GLN A 255 8.80 -0.17 -17.95
C GLN A 255 9.18 -1.22 -18.99
N HIS A 256 8.65 -2.45 -18.90
CA HIS A 256 9.06 -3.56 -19.76
C HIS A 256 8.38 -3.59 -21.14
N SER A 257 7.24 -2.90 -21.34
CA SER A 257 6.63 -2.85 -22.66
C SER A 257 5.72 -1.62 -22.87
N ALA A 258 5.72 -1.10 -24.11
CA ALA A 258 4.80 -0.04 -24.53
C ALA A 258 3.33 -0.43 -24.31
N THR A 259 3.00 -1.72 -24.51
CA THR A 259 1.66 -2.27 -24.26
C THR A 259 1.26 -2.18 -22.78
N ALA A 260 2.17 -2.51 -21.84
CA ALA A 260 1.91 -2.38 -20.41
C ALA A 260 1.69 -0.90 -20.01
N LYS A 261 2.55 0.00 -20.52
CA LYS A 261 2.41 1.45 -20.30
C LYS A 261 1.06 1.97 -20.81
N SER A 262 0.67 1.61 -22.03
CA SER A 262 -0.63 1.99 -22.62
C SER A 262 -1.81 1.47 -21.82
N ARG A 263 -1.79 0.21 -21.38
CA ARG A 263 -2.85 -0.38 -20.54
C ARG A 263 -3.02 0.37 -19.22
N ILE A 264 -1.91 0.63 -18.51
CA ILE A 264 -1.93 1.40 -17.25
C ILE A 264 -2.49 2.80 -17.50
N ARG A 265 -2.13 3.46 -18.61
CA ARG A 265 -2.68 4.77 -18.98
C ARG A 265 -4.18 4.72 -19.23
N HIS A 266 -4.66 3.75 -19.99
CA HIS A 266 -6.10 3.59 -20.26
C HIS A 266 -6.88 3.30 -18.97
N THR A 267 -6.37 2.41 -18.11
CA THR A 267 -6.97 2.14 -16.80
C THR A 267 -7.11 3.41 -15.96
N VAL A 268 -6.05 4.22 -15.87
CA VAL A 268 -6.08 5.47 -15.11
C VAL A 268 -7.11 6.45 -15.69
N LYS A 269 -7.16 6.61 -17.00
CA LYS A 269 -8.18 7.45 -17.66
C LYS A 269 -9.60 6.91 -17.46
N ALA A 270 -9.78 5.60 -17.42
CA ALA A 270 -11.07 5.00 -17.12
C ALA A 270 -11.50 5.25 -15.67
N LEU A 271 -10.57 5.17 -14.70
CA LEU A 271 -10.83 5.51 -13.30
C LEU A 271 -11.23 7.00 -13.14
N GLU A 272 -10.45 7.92 -13.73
CA GLU A 272 -10.77 9.36 -13.68
C GLU A 272 -12.13 9.66 -14.33
N ARG A 273 -12.45 9.08 -15.49
CA ARG A 273 -13.76 9.28 -16.13
C ARG A 273 -14.92 8.73 -15.30
N LYS A 274 -14.71 7.59 -14.62
CA LYS A 274 -15.75 6.92 -13.83
C LYS A 274 -16.06 7.68 -12.53
N ASP A 275 -15.05 8.27 -11.89
CA ASP A 275 -15.21 9.08 -10.68
C ASP A 275 -14.23 10.29 -10.68
N PRO A 276 -14.53 11.35 -11.46
CA PRO A 276 -13.64 12.51 -11.63
C PRO A 276 -13.48 13.34 -10.36
N GLY A 277 -14.31 13.07 -9.35
CA GLY A 277 -14.23 13.68 -8.04
C GLY A 277 -13.22 13.00 -7.11
N ASN A 278 -12.62 11.87 -7.47
CA ASN A 278 -11.71 11.13 -6.60
C ASN A 278 -10.24 11.59 -6.76
N PRO A 279 -9.63 12.22 -5.74
CA PRO A 279 -8.25 12.74 -5.84
C PRO A 279 -7.19 11.67 -6.07
N LEU A 280 -7.41 10.42 -5.64
CA LEU A 280 -6.47 9.34 -5.92
C LEU A 280 -6.43 9.01 -7.41
N PHE A 281 -7.58 9.00 -8.08
CA PHE A 281 -7.65 8.66 -9.51
C PHE A 281 -7.04 9.77 -10.36
N GLU A 282 -7.31 11.01 -9.99
CA GLU A 282 -6.69 12.17 -10.63
C GLU A 282 -5.18 12.25 -10.34
N PHE A 283 -4.74 11.92 -9.13
CA PHE A 283 -3.32 11.81 -8.80
C PHE A 283 -2.62 10.78 -9.68
N LEU A 284 -3.23 9.60 -9.89
CA LEU A 284 -2.64 8.59 -10.76
C LEU A 284 -2.47 9.09 -12.20
N ASP A 285 -3.32 10.00 -12.67
CA ASP A 285 -3.25 10.59 -14.01
C ASP A 285 -2.25 11.75 -14.07
N LYS A 286 -2.43 12.75 -13.22
CA LYS A 286 -1.79 14.07 -13.31
C LYS A 286 -0.61 14.24 -12.35
N GLY A 287 -0.38 13.27 -11.46
CA GLY A 287 0.58 13.39 -10.37
C GLY A 287 0.14 14.42 -9.34
N SER A 288 1.10 15.06 -8.68
CA SER A 288 0.87 16.11 -7.68
C SER A 288 0.61 17.49 -8.31
N SER A 289 -0.35 17.59 -9.24
CA SER A 289 -0.73 18.87 -9.85
C SER A 289 -1.38 19.81 -8.81
N PRO A 290 -1.39 21.14 -9.04
CA PRO A 290 -2.04 22.10 -8.14
C PRO A 290 -3.51 21.75 -7.85
N GLU A 291 -4.23 21.24 -8.84
CA GLU A 291 -5.65 20.85 -8.72
C GLU A 291 -5.83 19.65 -7.78
N VAL A 292 -4.97 18.61 -7.92
CA VAL A 292 -5.00 17.43 -7.04
C VAL A 292 -4.66 17.83 -5.61
N ILE A 293 -3.64 18.66 -5.42
CA ILE A 293 -3.24 19.16 -4.09
C ILE A 293 -4.38 19.93 -3.45
N ALA A 294 -5.00 20.88 -4.17
CA ALA A 294 -6.11 21.66 -3.67
C ALA A 294 -7.30 20.76 -3.25
N LYS A 295 -7.65 19.76 -4.08
CA LYS A 295 -8.72 18.80 -3.76
C LYS A 295 -8.43 17.98 -2.51
N VAL A 296 -7.18 17.50 -2.33
CA VAL A 296 -6.79 16.76 -1.12
C VAL A 296 -6.83 17.67 0.10
N LEU A 297 -6.25 18.87 0.06
CA LEU A 297 -6.25 19.81 1.18
C LEU A 297 -7.66 20.29 1.57
N GLN A 298 -8.57 20.39 0.60
CA GLN A 298 -9.97 20.72 0.84
C GLN A 298 -10.72 19.63 1.61
N ARG A 299 -10.43 18.36 1.32
CA ARG A 299 -11.14 17.21 1.88
C ARG A 299 -10.47 16.57 3.09
N CYS A 300 -9.24 16.96 3.38
CA CYS A 300 -8.52 16.51 4.58
C CYS A 300 -8.64 17.57 5.68
N PRO A 301 -9.64 17.49 6.57
CA PRO A 301 -9.85 18.51 7.59
C PRO A 301 -8.65 18.56 8.56
N VAL A 302 -8.43 19.70 9.21
CA VAL A 302 -7.41 19.84 10.27
C VAL A 302 -7.91 19.35 11.62
N GLN A 303 -9.22 19.38 11.82
CA GLN A 303 -9.88 18.92 13.04
C GLN A 303 -10.57 17.58 12.78
N ALA A 304 -10.56 16.73 13.81
CA ALA A 304 -11.35 15.52 13.84
C ALA A 304 -12.82 15.82 13.56
N PRO A 305 -13.49 15.02 12.72
CA PRO A 305 -14.94 15.00 12.69
C PRO A 305 -15.55 14.71 14.08
N THR A 306 -16.65 15.38 14.44
CA THR A 306 -17.25 15.39 15.79
C THR A 306 -18.60 14.65 15.92
N GLY A 307 -19.11 14.12 14.82
CA GLY A 307 -20.35 13.35 14.74
C GLY A 307 -20.25 11.94 15.35
N PRO A 308 -21.40 11.34 15.70
CA PRO A 308 -21.47 10.05 16.42
C PRO A 308 -21.02 8.83 15.60
N ASN A 309 -20.98 8.93 14.28
CA ASN A 309 -20.59 7.85 13.34
C ASN A 309 -19.27 8.13 12.62
N ASP A 310 -18.46 8.99 13.22
CA ASP A 310 -17.26 9.51 12.62
C ASP A 310 -16.08 8.56 12.86
N HIS A 311 -15.05 8.65 12.02
CA HIS A 311 -13.81 7.87 12.10
C HIS A 311 -13.89 6.40 11.68
N THR A 312 -14.91 6.02 10.90
CA THR A 312 -15.11 4.63 10.47
C THR A 312 -14.74 4.37 9.02
N ASP A 313 -14.58 5.42 8.20
CA ASP A 313 -14.43 5.30 6.76
C ASP A 313 -13.08 5.79 6.22
N TRP A 314 -12.69 5.18 5.10
CA TRP A 314 -11.70 5.70 4.16
C TRP A 314 -12.44 6.44 3.04
N GLN A 315 -12.32 7.76 2.99
CA GLN A 315 -13.14 8.59 2.10
C GLN A 315 -12.88 8.27 0.62
N TRP A 316 -11.65 7.90 0.27
CA TRP A 316 -11.25 7.60 -1.12
C TRP A 316 -11.78 6.25 -1.61
N GLN A 317 -12.34 5.45 -0.70
CA GLN A 317 -12.97 4.15 -0.94
C GLN A 317 -14.47 4.28 -1.21
N ARG A 318 -15.05 5.47 -1.07
CA ARG A 318 -16.50 5.71 -1.20
C ARG A 318 -16.79 6.50 -2.46
N ASP A 319 -18.06 6.52 -2.89
CA ASP A 319 -18.46 7.41 -3.97
C ASP A 319 -18.24 8.86 -3.52
N SER A 320 -17.60 9.68 -4.36
CA SER A 320 -17.32 11.08 -4.05
C SER A 320 -18.59 11.91 -3.76
N SER A 321 -19.76 11.46 -4.21
CA SER A 321 -21.05 12.07 -3.90
C SER A 321 -21.52 11.88 -2.45
N GLU A 322 -21.00 10.87 -1.72
CA GLU A 322 -21.41 10.58 -0.34
C GLU A 322 -20.83 11.55 0.70
N GLN A 323 -19.85 12.37 0.31
CA GLN A 323 -19.17 13.31 1.22
C GLN A 323 -18.56 12.68 2.48
N THR A 324 -18.13 11.42 2.37
CA THR A 324 -17.59 10.62 3.49
C THR A 324 -16.34 11.20 4.14
N TRP A 325 -15.67 12.15 3.48
CA TRP A 325 -14.57 12.93 4.08
C TRP A 325 -14.98 13.66 5.35
N LYS A 326 -16.27 13.97 5.52
CA LYS A 326 -16.82 14.56 6.75
C LYS A 326 -16.85 13.60 7.93
N ARG A 327 -16.61 12.31 7.71
CA ARG A 327 -16.67 11.22 8.71
C ARG A 327 -15.44 10.32 8.66
N ALA A 328 -14.43 10.68 7.87
CA ALA A 328 -13.28 9.84 7.59
C ALA A 328 -12.37 9.74 8.82
N ASN A 329 -11.67 8.61 8.94
CA ASN A 329 -10.71 8.38 10.04
C ASN A 329 -9.38 9.12 9.88
N GLY A 330 -9.15 9.80 8.75
CA GLY A 330 -7.96 10.59 8.46
C GLY A 330 -6.72 9.80 8.01
N TRP A 331 -6.69 8.47 8.12
CA TRP A 331 -5.57 7.66 7.60
C TRP A 331 -5.45 7.74 6.08
N ASP A 332 -6.59 7.79 5.42
CA ASP A 332 -6.73 8.02 3.99
C ASP A 332 -6.14 9.37 3.56
N CYS A 333 -6.28 10.41 4.40
CA CYS A 333 -5.64 11.70 4.21
C CYS A 333 -4.13 11.64 4.38
N ILE A 334 -3.63 11.01 5.45
CA ILE A 334 -2.19 10.82 5.65
C ILE A 334 -1.59 10.05 4.46
N TYR A 335 -2.27 9.00 3.99
CA TYR A 335 -1.89 8.25 2.79
C TYR A 335 -1.75 9.14 1.56
N MET A 336 -2.78 9.94 1.22
CA MET A 336 -2.74 10.82 0.05
C MET A 336 -1.71 11.94 0.18
N LEU A 337 -1.57 12.56 1.35
CA LEU A 337 -0.56 13.59 1.61
C LEU A 337 0.86 13.02 1.42
N ASN A 338 1.12 11.80 1.90
CA ASN A 338 2.40 11.14 1.72
C ASN A 338 2.68 10.80 0.24
N LEU A 339 1.68 10.37 -0.54
CA LEU A 339 1.85 10.19 -1.99
C LEU A 339 2.20 11.49 -2.72
N LEU A 340 1.53 12.60 -2.36
CA LEU A 340 1.80 13.92 -2.93
C LEU A 340 3.21 14.41 -2.58
N ILE A 341 3.62 14.27 -1.31
CA ILE A 341 4.96 14.63 -0.84
C ILE A 341 6.02 13.80 -1.58
N ALA A 342 5.82 12.49 -1.71
CA ALA A 342 6.75 11.62 -2.43
C ALA A 342 6.90 12.02 -3.91
N HIS A 343 5.79 12.40 -4.56
CA HIS A 343 5.82 12.83 -5.96
C HIS A 343 6.48 14.20 -6.14
N GLN A 344 6.20 15.15 -5.25
CA GLN A 344 6.88 16.46 -5.23
C GLN A 344 8.39 16.32 -5.00
N ASN A 345 8.81 15.37 -4.15
CA ASN A 345 10.21 15.02 -3.90
C ASN A 345 10.84 14.14 -4.99
N LYS A 346 10.14 13.82 -6.08
CA LYS A 346 10.61 12.92 -7.16
C LYS A 346 11.01 11.52 -6.69
N LYS A 347 10.60 11.11 -5.48
CA LYS A 347 10.72 9.72 -4.98
C LYS A 347 9.66 8.80 -5.59
N LEU A 348 8.58 9.40 -6.09
CA LEU A 348 7.54 8.74 -6.86
C LEU A 348 7.37 9.49 -8.18
N THR A 349 7.63 8.87 -9.32
CA THR A 349 7.51 9.52 -10.63
C THR A 349 6.87 8.59 -11.65
N TRP A 350 6.18 9.19 -12.62
CA TRP A 350 5.79 8.54 -13.86
C TRP A 350 5.71 9.59 -14.97
N VAL A 351 6.06 9.16 -16.19
CA VAL A 351 5.94 9.96 -17.41
C VAL A 351 5.07 9.17 -18.38
N TRP A 352 4.00 9.79 -18.87
CA TRP A 352 3.03 9.14 -19.75
C TRP A 352 3.43 9.02 -21.20
#